data_AF-A0A1Q9LJ59-F1
#
_entry.id   AF-A0A1Q9LJ59-F1
#
_cell.length_a   1.000
_cell.length_b   1.000
_cell.length_c   1.000
_cell.angle_alpha   90.00
_cell.angle_beta   90.00
_cell.angle_gamma   90.00
#
_symmetry.space_group_name_H-M   'P 1'
#
loop_
_entity.id
_entity.type
_entity.pdbx_description
1 polymer ?
#
loop_
_entity_poly.entity_id
_entity_poly.type
_entity_poly.pdbx_seq_one_letter_code
_entity_poly.pdbx_strand_id
1 'polypeptide(L)'
;MRWEELAFPGAIRATIHTKPIPVLGLRLMPEYKFSARLLPYHGIGVLSRSAKTGKHRMRVEPEMFVHGRPDMVRVLDDRGITSFYLHCPE
;
A
#
# COMPACT_ATOMS: atom_id res chain seq x y z
N MET A 1 -8.49 -21.21 -21.02
CA MET A 1 -7.01 -21.34 -20.93
C MET A 1 -6.69 -21.84 -19.52
N ARG A 2 -6.12 -23.04 -19.35
CA ARG A 2 -5.87 -23.73 -18.05
C ARG A 2 -4.45 -23.50 -17.48
N TRP A 3 -3.78 -22.44 -17.91
CA TRP A 3 -2.37 -22.23 -17.58
C TRP A 3 -2.13 -22.09 -16.07
N GLU A 4 -3.06 -21.47 -15.34
CA GLU A 4 -2.97 -21.26 -13.88
C GLU A 4 -2.91 -22.61 -13.14
N GLU A 5 -3.72 -23.59 -13.55
CA GLU A 5 -3.78 -24.93 -12.93
C GLU A 5 -2.52 -25.77 -13.23
N LEU A 6 -1.94 -25.60 -14.42
CA LEU A 6 -0.72 -26.30 -14.82
C LEU A 6 0.53 -25.69 -14.18
N ALA A 7 0.60 -24.35 -14.11
CA ALA A 7 1.75 -23.64 -13.56
C ALA A 7 1.76 -23.63 -12.03
N PHE A 8 0.58 -23.65 -11.40
CA PHE A 8 0.44 -23.55 -9.95
C PHE A 8 -0.53 -24.62 -9.40
N PRO A 9 -0.22 -25.91 -9.56
CA PRO A 9 -1.09 -26.98 -9.09
C PRO A 9 -1.30 -26.90 -7.57
N GLY A 10 -2.57 -26.88 -7.13
CA GLY A 10 -2.93 -26.80 -5.72
C GLY A 10 -2.82 -25.42 -5.06
N ALA A 11 -2.51 -24.36 -5.82
CA ALA A 11 -2.40 -23.02 -5.26
C ALA A 11 -3.75 -22.39 -4.90
N ILE A 12 -3.76 -21.59 -3.82
CA ILE A 12 -4.91 -20.76 -3.45
C ILE A 12 -4.88 -19.48 -4.27
N ARG A 13 -5.93 -19.23 -5.05
CA ARG A 13 -6.07 -17.98 -5.79
C ARG A 13 -6.40 -16.84 -4.84
N ALA A 14 -5.51 -15.87 -4.79
CA ALA A 14 -5.69 -14.62 -4.08
C ALA A 14 -5.71 -13.42 -5.03
N THR A 15 -6.40 -12.34 -4.66
CA THR A 15 -6.48 -11.14 -5.48
C THR A 15 -6.49 -9.87 -4.64
N ILE A 16 -5.84 -8.84 -5.18
CA ILE A 16 -5.92 -7.47 -4.67
C ILE A 16 -7.12 -6.72 -5.25
N HIS A 17 -7.77 -7.22 -6.31
CA HIS A 17 -8.92 -6.59 -6.96
C HIS A 17 -10.26 -7.08 -6.41
N THR A 18 -11.33 -6.31 -6.58
CA THR A 18 -12.67 -6.78 -6.23
C THR A 18 -13.14 -7.65 -7.37
N LYS A 19 -13.55 -8.87 -7.08
CA LYS A 19 -13.95 -9.86 -8.09
C LYS A 19 -15.35 -10.40 -7.73
N PRO A 20 -16.22 -10.64 -8.72
CA PRO A 20 -17.53 -11.25 -8.51
C PRO A 20 -17.48 -12.78 -8.36
N ILE A 21 -16.29 -13.35 -8.20
CA ILE A 21 -16.05 -14.79 -8.07
C ILE A 21 -15.45 -15.09 -6.69
N PRO A 22 -15.63 -16.29 -6.12
CA PRO A 22 -15.08 -16.66 -4.83
C PRO A 22 -13.55 -16.82 -4.92
N VAL A 23 -12.82 -15.77 -4.53
CA VAL A 23 -11.36 -15.73 -4.45
C VAL A 23 -10.91 -15.04 -3.18
N LEU A 24 -9.74 -15.40 -2.66
CA LEU A 24 -9.24 -14.80 -1.42
C LEU A 24 -8.84 -13.34 -1.66
N GLY A 25 -9.54 -12.41 -1.03
CA GLY A 25 -9.19 -10.99 -1.08
C GLY A 25 -7.98 -10.66 -0.20
N LEU A 26 -6.92 -10.10 -0.77
CA LEU A 26 -5.74 -9.66 -0.04
C LEU A 26 -5.74 -8.14 0.14
N ARG A 27 -5.46 -7.72 1.38
CA ARG A 27 -5.12 -6.34 1.73
C ARG A 27 -3.67 -6.30 2.15
N LEU A 28 -2.80 -5.81 1.26
CA LEU A 28 -1.36 -5.81 1.48
C LEU A 28 -0.90 -4.77 2.51
N MET A 29 -1.75 -3.79 2.83
CA MET A 29 -1.47 -2.74 3.79
C MET A 29 -2.75 -2.22 4.45
N PRO A 30 -2.64 -1.60 5.64
CA PRO A 30 -3.74 -0.86 6.25
C PRO A 30 -4.34 0.13 5.24
N GLU A 31 -5.66 0.26 5.21
CA GLU A 31 -6.40 1.13 4.27
C GLU A 31 -6.37 0.78 2.77
N TYR A 32 -5.72 -0.31 2.35
CA TYR A 32 -5.81 -0.76 0.95
C TYR A 32 -7.27 -1.02 0.56
N LYS A 33 -7.72 -0.35 -0.52
CA LYS A 33 -9.12 -0.26 -1.02
C LYS A 33 -10.11 0.56 -0.19
N PHE A 34 -9.72 1.12 0.95
CA PHE A 34 -10.53 2.13 1.64
C PHE A 34 -10.17 3.52 1.15
N SER A 35 -9.00 4.04 1.55
CA SER A 35 -8.50 5.34 1.10
C SER A 35 -7.33 5.25 0.13
N ALA A 36 -6.62 4.12 0.08
CA ALA A 36 -5.50 3.92 -0.83
C ALA A 36 -5.95 3.19 -2.09
N ARG A 37 -5.94 3.88 -3.24
CA ARG A 37 -6.25 3.31 -4.56
C ARG A 37 -5.01 2.76 -5.27
N LEU A 38 -3.84 3.12 -4.79
CA LEU A 38 -2.56 2.75 -5.37
C LEU A 38 -1.99 1.50 -4.71
N LEU A 39 -1.33 0.68 -5.53
CA LEU A 39 -0.56 -0.48 -5.10
C LEU A 39 0.91 -0.09 -4.87
N PRO A 40 1.69 -0.89 -4.11
CA PRO A 40 3.09 -0.56 -3.76
C PRO A 40 3.95 -0.12 -4.94
N TYR A 41 3.78 -0.71 -6.12
CA TYR A 41 4.58 -0.39 -7.29
C TYR A 41 4.25 0.98 -7.95
N HIS A 42 3.22 1.69 -7.49
CA HIS A 42 2.87 3.02 -8.02
C HIS A 42 3.54 4.17 -7.26
N GLY A 43 4.22 3.91 -6.14
CA GLY A 43 4.76 4.98 -5.32
C GLY A 43 5.36 4.49 -4.02
N ILE A 44 5.26 5.31 -2.98
CA ILE A 44 5.87 5.06 -1.67
C ILE A 44 4.84 5.06 -0.55
N GLY A 45 5.14 4.32 0.52
CA GLY A 45 4.34 4.31 1.74
C GLY A 45 4.34 5.69 2.42
N VAL A 46 3.16 6.16 2.78
CA VAL A 46 2.94 7.36 3.58
C VAL A 46 2.13 6.99 4.81
N LEU A 47 2.75 7.10 5.97
CA LEU A 47 2.08 6.93 7.26
C LEU A 47 1.43 8.25 7.68
N SER A 48 0.17 8.18 8.09
CA SER A 48 -0.58 9.33 8.60
C SER A 48 -1.51 8.89 9.72
N ARG A 49 -1.87 9.81 10.62
CA ARG A 49 -2.89 9.54 11.63
C ARG A 49 -4.29 9.63 11.01
N SER A 50 -5.12 8.64 11.25
CA SER A 50 -6.52 8.66 10.86
C SER A 50 -7.31 9.51 11.84
N ALA A 51 -7.90 10.62 11.38
CA ALA A 51 -8.83 11.41 12.20
C ALA A 51 -10.05 10.60 12.65
N LYS A 52 -10.47 9.59 11.86
CA LYS A 52 -11.65 8.77 12.16
C LYS A 52 -11.38 7.74 13.27
N THR A 53 -10.22 7.10 13.26
CA THR A 53 -9.93 5.97 14.16
C THR A 53 -8.87 6.30 15.21
N GLY A 54 -8.21 7.45 15.12
CA GLY A 54 -7.08 7.85 15.96
C GLY A 54 -5.80 7.05 15.74
N LYS A 55 -5.84 5.99 14.92
CA LYS A 55 -4.73 5.06 14.64
C LYS A 55 -3.92 5.51 13.43
N HIS A 56 -2.69 5.01 13.32
CA HIS A 56 -1.90 5.16 12.11
C HIS A 56 -2.51 4.36 10.96
N ARG A 57 -2.46 4.95 9.77
CA ARG A 57 -2.80 4.31 8.51
C ARG A 57 -1.67 4.51 7.51
N MET A 58 -1.54 3.57 6.58
CA MET A 58 -0.63 3.69 5.45
C MET A 58 -1.41 3.95 4.17
N ARG A 59 -0.91 4.85 3.34
CA ARG A 59 -1.34 5.00 1.94
C ARG A 59 -0.14 4.83 1.04
N VAL A 60 -0.38 4.54 -0.24
CA VAL A 60 0.65 4.67 -1.27
C VAL A 60 0.39 5.95 -2.04
N GLU A 61 1.41 6.77 -2.18
CA GLU A 61 1.37 8.02 -2.96
C GLU A 61 2.57 8.05 -3.91
N PRO A 62 2.45 8.60 -5.13
CA PRO A 62 3.60 8.84 -6.00
C PRO A 62 4.64 9.70 -5.27
N GLU A 63 5.90 9.26 -5.24
CA GLU A 63 6.93 9.92 -4.40
C GLU A 63 7.12 11.40 -4.74
N MET A 64 6.94 11.77 -6.02
CA MET A 64 7.02 13.15 -6.48
C MET A 64 5.99 14.10 -5.84
N PHE A 65 4.90 13.59 -5.25
CA PHE A 65 3.89 14.41 -4.56
C PHE A 65 4.11 14.54 -3.06
N VAL A 66 5.06 13.80 -2.50
CA VAL A 66 5.39 13.82 -1.06
C VAL A 66 6.78 14.35 -0.79
N HIS A 67 7.70 14.15 -1.74
CA HIS A 67 9.07 14.60 -1.61
C HIS A 67 9.15 16.13 -1.50
N GLY A 68 9.92 16.62 -0.52
CA GLY A 68 10.16 18.05 -0.31
C GLY A 68 9.00 18.83 0.31
N ARG A 69 7.88 18.18 0.63
CA ARG A 69 6.78 18.84 1.34
C ARG A 69 7.13 19.12 2.81
N PRO A 70 6.74 20.28 3.36
CA PRO A 70 7.07 20.65 4.75
C PRO A 70 6.35 19.76 5.78
N ASP A 71 5.16 19.25 5.45
CA ASP A 71 4.36 18.37 6.31
C ASP A 71 4.76 16.89 6.22
N MET A 72 5.89 16.58 5.56
CA MET A 72 6.34 15.20 5.31
C MET A 72 7.75 14.98 5.82
N VAL A 73 7.92 13.99 6.70
CA VAL A 73 9.22 13.53 7.19
C VAL A 73 9.65 12.29 6.41
N ARG A 74 10.76 12.39 5.69
CA ARG A 74 11.38 11.27 4.97
C ARG A 74 12.09 10.35 5.96
N VAL A 75 11.67 9.08 6.01
CA VAL A 75 12.31 8.05 6.85
C VAL A 75 13.20 7.17 5.97
N LEU A 76 14.46 7.01 6.38
CA LEU A 76 15.46 6.22 5.67
C LEU A 76 15.66 4.87 6.34
N ASP A 77 16.06 3.86 5.56
CA ASP A 77 16.56 2.60 6.08
C ASP A 77 18.05 2.67 6.48
N ASP A 78 18.61 1.54 6.90
CA ASP A 78 20.02 1.38 7.29
C ASP A 78 21.01 1.61 6.13
N ARG A 79 20.53 1.63 4.89
CA ARG A 79 21.31 1.88 3.67
C ARG A 79 21.16 3.31 3.15
N GLY A 80 20.37 4.15 3.83
CA GLY A 80 20.08 5.52 3.42
C GLY A 80 19.05 5.62 2.28
N ILE A 81 18.34 4.54 1.98
CA ILE A 81 17.28 4.51 0.97
C ILE A 81 15.96 4.95 1.63
N THR A 82 15.10 5.65 0.88
CA THR A 82 13.78 6.04 1.42
C THR A 82 12.98 4.78 1.73
N SER A 83 12.62 4.59 3.00
CA SER A 83 11.73 3.52 3.43
C SER A 83 10.26 3.93 3.28
N PHE A 84 9.89 5.07 3.87
CA PHE A 84 8.55 5.65 3.80
C PHE A 84 8.56 7.13 4.20
N TYR A 85 7.42 7.81 4.04
CA TYR A 85 7.21 9.16 4.58
C TYR A 85 6.22 9.14 5.75
N LEU A 86 6.46 9.97 6.76
CA LEU A 86 5.53 10.23 7.84
C LEU A 86 4.89 11.62 7.65
N HIS A 87 3.57 11.67 7.57
CA HIS A 87 2.81 12.92 7.51
C HIS A 87 2.65 13.50 8.92
N CYS A 88 3.27 14.66 9.13
CA CYS A 88 3.24 15.42 10.38
C CYS A 88 2.54 16.77 10.10
N PRO A 89 1.21 16.84 10.27
CA PRO A 89 0.51 18.11 10.10
C PRO A 89 0.99 19.12 11.15
N GLU A 90 1.13 20.39 10.73
CA GLU A 90 1.42 21.53 11.62
C GLU A 90 0.32 21.76 12.66
#